data_AF-F9ZCR3-F1
#
_entry.id   AF-F9ZCR3-F1
#
_cell.length_a   1.000
_cell.length_b   1.000
_cell.length_c   1.000
_cell.angle_alpha   90.00
_cell.angle_beta   90.00
_cell.angle_gamma   90.00
#
_symmetry.space_group_name_H-M   'P 1'
#
loop_
_entity.id
_entity.type
_entity.pdbx_description
1 polymer ?
#
loop_
_entity_poly.entity_id
_entity_poly.type
_entity_poly.pdbx_seq_one_letter_code
_entity_poly.pdbx_strand_id
1 'polypeptide(L)' 'MTKEYIIENFTASIGVDEYISRFRDEKRFVEFCKQCPNYGNSWGCPPFDFDTGEFLVIIENAH' A
#
# COMPACT_ATOMS: atom_id res chain seq x y z
N MET A 1 -34.47 14.54 0.37
CA MET A 1 -34.19 13.89 -0.94
C MET A 1 -32.91 13.08 -0.78
N THR A 2 -33.02 11.77 -0.61
CA THR A 2 -31.87 10.86 -0.62
C THR A 2 -31.55 10.56 -2.09
N LYS A 3 -30.35 10.92 -2.57
CA LYS A 3 -29.92 10.50 -3.90
C LYS A 3 -29.79 8.98 -3.89
N GLU A 4 -30.47 8.30 -4.80
CA GLU A 4 -30.17 6.90 -5.09
C GLU A 4 -28.86 6.84 -5.89
N TYR A 5 -27.93 6.02 -5.43
CA TYR A 5 -26.69 5.74 -6.13
C TYR A 5 -26.56 4.22 -6.29
N ILE A 6 -26.13 3.81 -7.49
CA ILE A 6 -25.76 2.43 -7.78
C ILE A 6 -24.26 2.32 -7.52
N ILE A 7 -23.86 1.33 -6.71
CA ILE A 7 -22.47 1.01 -6.42
C ILE A 7 -22.17 -0.34 -7.05
N GLU A 8 -21.14 -0.40 -7.87
CA GLU A 8 -20.60 -1.64 -8.42
C GLU A 8 -19.16 -1.81 -7.89
N ASN A 9 -18.80 -3.04 -7.51
CA ASN A 9 -17.47 -3.36 -7.00
C ASN A 9 -16.73 -4.25 -7.99
N PHE A 10 -15.48 -3.90 -8.27
CA PHE A 10 -14.60 -4.66 -9.14
C PHE A 10 -13.34 -5.05 -8.37
N THR A 11 -12.95 -6.32 -8.45
CA THR A 11 -11.76 -6.86 -7.80
C THR A 11 -11.02 -7.78 -8.76
N ALA A 12 -9.70 -7.75 -8.74
CA ALA A 12 -8.84 -8.66 -9.49
C ALA A 12 -7.70 -9.13 -8.58
N SER A 13 -7.25 -10.37 -8.80
CA SER A 13 -6.01 -10.89 -8.18
C SER A 13 -4.84 -10.62 -9.13
N ILE A 14 -3.72 -10.15 -8.58
CA ILE A 14 -2.47 -9.91 -9.31
C ILE A 14 -1.31 -10.56 -8.54
N GLY A 15 -0.21 -10.85 -9.24
CA GLY A 15 1.05 -11.26 -8.59
C GLY A 15 1.62 -10.13 -7.75
N VAL A 16 2.45 -10.47 -6.75
CA VAL A 16 3.09 -9.46 -5.91
C VAL A 16 4.14 -8.67 -6.71
N ASP A 17 4.78 -9.29 -7.70
CA ASP A 17 5.69 -8.62 -8.63
C ASP A 17 4.99 -7.52 -9.45
N GLU A 18 3.78 -7.80 -9.94
CA GLU A 18 2.93 -6.84 -10.63
C GLU A 18 2.48 -5.72 -9.68
N TYR A 19 2.09 -6.07 -8.46
CA TYR A 19 1.76 -5.09 -7.42
C TYR A 19 2.92 -4.13 -7.15
N ILE A 20 4.12 -4.67 -6.92
CA ILE A 20 5.32 -3.89 -6.61
C ILE A 20 5.67 -2.97 -7.77
N SER A 21 5.72 -3.51 -8.99
CA SER A 21 6.18 -2.76 -10.17
C SER A 21 5.20 -1.67 -10.62
N ARG A 22 3.90 -1.90 -10.51
CA ARG A 22 2.88 -0.99 -11.07
C ARG A 22 2.24 -0.06 -10.04
N PHE A 23 2.13 -0.49 -8.79
CA PHE A 23 1.29 0.18 -7.80
C PHE A 23 2.05 0.62 -6.53
N ARG A 24 3.23 0.06 -6.24
CA ARG A 24 4.00 0.35 -5.02
C ARG A 24 5.23 1.22 -5.28
N ASP A 25 5.02 2.53 -5.42
CA ASP A 25 6.11 3.52 -5.47
C ASP A 25 6.50 3.98 -4.05
N GLU A 26 7.21 3.12 -3.32
CA GLU A 26 7.61 3.37 -1.92
C GLU A 26 8.38 4.69 -1.76
N LYS A 27 9.34 4.96 -2.64
CA LYS A 27 10.20 6.16 -2.53
C LYS A 27 9.36 7.43 -2.60
N ARG A 28 8.39 7.48 -3.52
CA ARG A 28 7.49 8.62 -3.64
C ARG A 28 6.59 8.78 -2.41
N PHE A 29 5.98 7.70 -1.92
CA PHE A 29 5.02 7.80 -0.81
C PHE A 29 5.69 8.06 0.54
N VAL A 30 6.90 7.57 0.78
CA VAL A 30 7.66 7.90 2.00
C VAL A 30 7.91 9.40 2.13
N GLU A 31 8.19 10.10 1.02
CA GLU A 31 8.34 11.56 1.04
C GLU A 31 7.03 12.30 1.36
N PHE A 32 5.88 11.77 0.96
CA PHE A 32 4.57 12.30 1.39
C PHE A 32 4.31 12.01 2.87
N CYS A 33 4.67 10.81 3.36
CA CYS A 33 4.57 10.47 4.78
C CYS A 33 5.37 11.45 5.65
N LYS A 34 6.61 11.80 5.25
CA LYS A 34 7.45 12.76 5.99
C LYS A 34 6.88 14.18 6.06
N GLN A 35 6.02 14.55 5.10
CA GLN A 35 5.32 15.85 5.09
C GLN A 35 4.05 15.85 5.96
N CYS A 36 3.57 14.68 6.34
CA CYS A 36 2.37 14.55 7.16
C CYS A 36 2.67 14.98 8.62
N PRO A 37 1.85 15.85 9.23
CA PRO A 37 1.99 16.18 10.66
C PRO A 37 1.85 14.96 11.58
N ASN A 38 1.21 13.90 11.11
CA ASN A 38 1.02 12.65 11.84
C ASN A 38 2.15 11.62 11.60
N TYR A 39 3.23 11.99 10.92
CA TYR A 39 4.36 11.09 10.66
C TYR A 39 4.88 10.45 11.96
N GLY A 40 5.05 9.12 11.94
CA GLY A 40 5.52 8.34 13.09
C GLY A 40 4.48 8.14 14.21
N ASN A 41 3.24 8.61 14.07
CA ASN A 41 2.22 8.56 15.13
C ASN A 41 1.08 7.56 14.88
N SER A 42 1.19 6.73 13.83
CA SER A 42 0.23 5.64 13.58
C SER A 42 0.97 4.34 13.27
N TRP A 43 0.32 3.21 13.51
CA TRP A 43 0.88 1.88 13.22
C TRP A 43 1.31 1.70 11.75
N GLY A 44 0.67 2.41 10.81
CA GLY A 44 1.03 2.37 9.39
C GLY A 44 2.08 3.40 8.96
N CYS A 45 2.62 4.21 9.87
CA CYS A 45 3.63 5.20 9.52
C CYS A 45 5.02 4.58 9.42
N PRO A 46 5.84 4.96 8.42
CA PRO A 46 7.26 4.69 8.45
C PRO A 46 8.00 5.55 9.49
N PRO A 47 9.26 5.21 9.86
CA PRO A 47 10.02 4.04 9.41
C PRO A 47 9.56 2.75 10.11
N PHE A 48 9.60 1.64 9.37
CA PHE A 48 9.36 0.30 9.92
C PHE A 48 10.69 -0.30 10.41
N ASP A 49 10.61 -1.24 11.34
CA ASP A 49 11.74 -1.99 11.88
C ASP A 49 12.19 -3.17 11.00
N PHE A 50 11.58 -3.33 9.83
CA PHE A 50 11.90 -4.33 8.82
C PHE A 50 11.88 -3.73 7.40
N ASP A 51 12.54 -4.41 6.46
CA ASP A 51 12.46 -4.07 5.04
C ASP A 51 11.11 -4.55 4.46
N THR A 52 10.24 -3.60 4.17
CA THR A 52 8.91 -3.90 3.65
C THR A 52 8.91 -4.44 2.22
N GLY A 53 9.97 -4.21 1.44
CA GLY A 53 10.14 -4.77 0.10
C GLY A 53 10.53 -6.24 0.15
N GLU A 54 11.50 -6.60 1.00
CA GLU A 54 11.89 -8.01 1.24
C GLU A 54 10.70 -8.83 1.76
N PHE A 55 9.92 -8.27 2.68
CA PHE A 55 8.74 -8.94 3.22
C PHE A 55 7.70 -9.29 2.15
N LEU A 56 7.47 -8.40 1.18
CA LEU A 56 6.53 -8.65 0.09
C LEU A 56 7.04 -9.73 -0.88
N VAL A 57 8.34 -9.80 -1.12
CA VAL A 57 8.93 -10.88 -1.93
C VAL A 57 8.74 -12.24 -1.27
N ILE A 58 8.80 -12.32 0.07
CA ILE A 58 8.51 -13.58 0.78
C ILE A 58 7.07 -14.04 0.52
N ILE A 59 6.10 -13.12 0.50
CA ILE A 59 4.68 -13.44 0.23
C ILE A 59 4.51 -14.04 -1.16
N GLU A 60 5.21 -13.52 -2.17
CA GLU A 60 5.20 -14.11 -3.53
C GLU A 60 5.63 -15.58 -3.52
N ASN A 61 6.65 -15.92 -2.73
CA ASN A 61 7.26 -17.25 -2.69
C ASN A 61 6.60 -18.21 -1.69
N ALA A 62 5.55 -17.77 -0.97
CA ALA A 62 4.82 -18.60 0.00
C ALA A 62 3.72 -19.46 -0.63
N HIS A 63 3.64 -19.49 -1.96
CA HIS A 63 2.69 -20.26 -2.77
C HIS A 63 3.31 -21.50 -3.40
#